data_AF-A0A1B8FRG4-F1
#
_entry.id   AF-A0A1B8FRG4-F1
#
_cell.length_a   1.000
_cell.length_b   1.000
_cell.length_c   1.000
_cell.angle_alpha   90.00
_cell.angle_beta   90.00
_cell.angle_gamma   90.00
#
_symmetry.space_group_name_H-M   'P 1'
#
loop_
_entity.id
_entity.type
_entity.pdbx_description
1 polymer ?
#
loop_
_entity_poly.entity_id
_entity_poly.type
_entity_poly.pdbx_seq_one_letter_code
_entity_poly.pdbx_strand_id
1 'polypeptide(L)'
;MANTDNNGLSRYVDGVDILFSTNNFHMDNFDLLLNLPRLILPQRLRIIESMEVSWAFRPTATRDKPLDVLWNDPKTRDSVLHEMCRMVPELFPRVRQLDINILGELRLRPDIHSAVFALGGIETVFLGPIEDMVRALGPGREVCIAIQQTVFHTLFMEKFELYGHDLKQDIYNPYNIRFWKELDPDNGLGYWICDGAPDHCQLGNIYFNNY
;
A
#
# COMPACT_ATOMS: atom_id res chain seq x y z
N MET A 1 39.96 12.55 -34.96
CA MET A 1 39.78 12.93 -33.54
C MET A 1 38.31 12.82 -33.23
N ALA A 2 37.89 11.75 -32.56
CA ALA A 2 36.54 11.61 -32.03
C ALA A 2 36.56 10.68 -30.82
N ASN A 3 35.76 11.06 -29.84
CA ASN A 3 35.15 10.23 -28.80
C ASN A 3 35.94 9.97 -27.50
N THR A 4 36.02 11.00 -26.65
CA THR A 4 36.26 10.83 -25.19
C THR A 4 35.04 11.17 -24.33
N ASP A 5 33.94 11.66 -24.90
CA ASP A 5 32.81 12.18 -24.11
C ASP A 5 31.69 11.17 -23.84
N ASN A 6 31.64 10.04 -24.56
CA ASN A 6 30.60 9.02 -24.37
C ASN A 6 30.75 8.16 -23.10
N ASN A 7 31.96 8.08 -22.53
CA ASN A 7 32.21 7.22 -21.35
C ASN A 7 31.65 7.82 -20.05
N GLY A 8 31.59 9.15 -19.94
CA GLY A 8 31.02 9.82 -18.78
C GLY A 8 29.49 9.72 -18.75
N LEU A 9 28.84 9.86 -19.92
CA LEU A 9 27.39 9.76 -20.05
C LEU A 9 26.88 8.34 -19.77
N SER A 10 27.59 7.31 -20.27
CA SER A 10 27.25 5.90 -20.00
C SER A 10 27.31 5.60 -18.49
N ARG A 11 28.41 5.95 -17.82
CA ARG A 11 28.57 5.72 -16.37
C ARG A 11 27.54 6.46 -15.52
N TYR A 12 27.15 7.65 -15.94
CA TYR A 12 26.13 8.43 -15.26
C TYR A 12 24.74 7.81 -15.42
N VAL A 13 24.39 7.34 -16.61
CA VAL A 13 23.12 6.63 -16.86
C VAL A 13 23.05 5.35 -16.02
N ASP A 14 24.13 4.56 -15.99
CA ASP A 14 24.24 3.35 -15.18
C ASP A 14 24.08 3.65 -13.68
N GLY A 15 24.71 4.73 -13.19
CA GLY A 15 24.60 5.16 -11.80
C GLY A 15 23.18 5.58 -11.39
N VAL A 16 22.44 6.23 -12.29
CA VAL A 16 21.04 6.58 -12.03
C VAL A 16 20.14 5.34 -12.07
N ASP A 17 20.39 4.39 -12.97
CA ASP A 17 19.64 3.12 -12.96
C ASP A 17 19.84 2.35 -11.65
N ILE A 18 21.07 2.30 -11.14
CA ILE A 18 21.38 1.71 -9.83
C ILE A 18 20.61 2.43 -8.73
N LEU A 19 20.60 3.77 -8.70
CA LEU A 19 19.89 4.53 -7.68
C LEU A 19 18.40 4.16 -7.61
N PHE A 20 17.74 4.01 -8.75
CA PHE A 20 16.31 3.68 -8.76
C PHE A 20 16.01 2.20 -8.55
N SER A 21 16.89 1.27 -8.95
CA SER A 21 16.61 -0.16 -8.81
C SER A 21 17.03 -0.77 -7.48
N THR A 22 17.99 -0.17 -6.76
CA THR A 22 18.53 -0.78 -5.54
C THR A 22 18.09 -0.11 -4.24
N ASN A 23 17.49 1.08 -4.30
CA ASN A 23 17.09 1.82 -3.11
C ASN A 23 15.62 1.56 -2.77
N ASN A 24 15.30 1.68 -1.48
CA ASN A 24 13.94 1.73 -1.00
C ASN A 24 13.44 3.19 -1.09
N PHE A 25 12.37 3.40 -1.84
CA PHE A 25 11.78 4.72 -2.00
C PHE A 25 10.72 4.96 -0.93
N HIS A 26 10.96 5.94 -0.07
CA HIS A 26 10.02 6.34 0.96
C HIS A 26 9.17 7.54 0.52
N MET A 27 7.85 7.43 0.67
CA MET A 27 6.90 8.47 0.25
C MET A 27 5.84 8.73 1.33
N ASP A 28 5.91 9.90 1.96
CA ASP A 28 5.05 10.24 3.10
C ASP A 28 3.69 10.85 2.76
N ASN A 29 3.45 11.16 1.49
CA ASN A 29 2.23 11.81 1.06
C ASN A 29 1.75 11.29 -0.30
N PHE A 30 0.45 11.02 -0.40
CA PHE A 30 -0.25 10.72 -1.62
C PHE A 30 -0.07 11.77 -2.71
N ASP A 31 -0.07 13.07 -2.38
CA ASP A 31 0.09 14.14 -3.38
C ASP A 31 1.40 13.97 -4.17
N LEU A 32 2.43 13.39 -3.56
CA LEU A 32 3.67 13.07 -4.25
C LEU A 32 3.45 12.01 -5.31
N LEU A 33 2.74 10.92 -4.99
CA LEU A 33 2.44 9.83 -5.93
C LEU A 33 1.68 10.33 -7.17
N LEU A 34 0.68 11.20 -6.99
CA LEU A 34 -0.07 11.84 -8.08
C LEU A 34 0.82 12.65 -9.03
N ASN A 35 1.86 13.29 -8.49
CA ASN A 35 2.72 14.19 -9.24
C ASN A 35 4.01 13.53 -9.74
N LEU A 36 4.37 12.33 -9.25
CA LEU A 36 5.58 11.61 -9.65
C LEU A 36 5.77 11.48 -11.16
N PRO A 37 4.74 11.15 -11.98
CA PRO A 37 4.91 11.03 -13.43
C PRO A 37 5.33 12.34 -14.12
N ARG A 38 5.13 13.49 -13.47
CA ARG A 38 5.54 14.81 -13.95
C ARG A 38 6.95 15.20 -13.46
N LEU A 39 7.42 14.57 -12.38
CA LEU A 39 8.68 14.90 -11.71
C LEU A 39 9.81 13.93 -12.10
N ILE A 40 9.48 12.66 -12.33
CA ILE A 40 10.43 11.59 -12.60
C ILE A 40 10.10 10.95 -13.94
N LEU A 41 11.12 10.68 -14.76
CA LEU A 41 10.94 10.04 -16.06
C LEU A 41 10.31 8.64 -15.89
N PRO A 42 9.33 8.25 -16.73
CA PRO A 42 8.64 6.96 -16.62
C PRO A 42 9.58 5.75 -16.57
N GLN A 43 10.67 5.77 -17.33
CA GLN A 43 11.67 4.70 -17.34
C GLN A 43 12.35 4.49 -15.98
N ARG A 44 12.47 5.54 -15.15
CA ARG A 44 13.06 5.46 -13.81
C ARG A 44 12.07 4.93 -12.78
N LEU A 45 10.80 5.34 -12.88
CA LEU A 45 9.73 4.79 -12.04
C LEU A 45 9.58 3.27 -12.27
N ARG A 46 9.64 2.84 -13.53
CA ARG A 46 9.44 1.43 -13.91
C ARG A 46 10.52 0.46 -13.43
N ILE A 47 11.67 0.96 -12.97
CA ILE A 47 12.76 0.12 -12.46
C ILE A 47 12.84 0.10 -10.94
N ILE A 48 11.98 0.85 -10.24
CA ILE A 48 11.90 0.81 -8.78
C ILE A 48 11.46 -0.60 -8.35
N GLU A 49 12.24 -1.20 -7.46
CA GLU A 49 11.99 -2.55 -6.94
C GLU A 49 11.48 -2.54 -5.49
N SER A 50 11.73 -1.48 -4.71
CA SER A 50 11.33 -1.40 -3.30
C SER A 50 10.76 -0.02 -2.95
N MET A 51 9.59 -0.01 -2.31
CA MET A 51 8.88 1.21 -1.94
C MET A 51 8.12 1.06 -0.63
N GLU A 52 8.20 2.11 0.17
CA GLU A 52 7.41 2.35 1.37
C GLU A 52 6.58 3.62 1.17
N VAL A 53 5.26 3.52 1.28
CA VAL A 53 4.38 4.66 1.01
C VAL A 53 3.32 4.81 2.09
N SER A 54 3.11 6.04 2.55
CA SER A 54 2.02 6.40 3.45
C SER A 54 0.85 7.00 2.68
N TRP A 55 -0.30 6.35 2.76
CA TRP A 55 -1.55 6.78 2.14
C TRP A 55 -2.36 7.57 3.16
N ALA A 56 -2.21 8.89 3.12
CA ALA A 56 -2.93 9.81 4.00
C ALA A 56 -4.33 10.12 3.46
N PHE A 57 -5.33 9.47 4.05
CA PHE A 57 -6.74 9.79 3.87
C PHE A 57 -7.29 10.70 4.98
N ARG A 58 -6.42 11.51 5.57
CA ARG A 58 -6.80 12.45 6.63
C ARG A 58 -7.57 13.61 6.02
N PRO A 59 -8.60 14.15 6.71
CA PRO A 59 -9.13 15.45 6.35
C PRO A 59 -7.99 16.46 6.44
N THR A 60 -7.72 17.17 5.34
CA THR A 60 -6.79 18.31 5.40
C THR A 60 -7.48 19.47 6.14
N ALA A 61 -6.90 20.67 6.11
CA ALA A 61 -7.64 21.85 6.58
C ALA A 61 -8.96 22.09 5.78
N THR A 62 -9.12 21.42 4.63
CA THR A 62 -10.40 21.32 3.90
C THR A 62 -11.27 20.20 4.51
N ARG A 63 -12.59 20.37 4.49
CA ARG A 63 -13.56 19.39 5.04
C ARG A 63 -13.59 18.06 4.25
N ASP A 64 -12.74 17.89 3.26
CA ASP A 64 -12.76 16.75 2.36
C ASP A 64 -12.18 15.53 3.08
N LYS A 65 -12.98 14.47 3.17
CA LYS A 65 -12.58 13.17 3.69
C LYS A 65 -12.45 12.23 2.50
N PRO A 66 -11.23 11.90 2.03
CA PRO A 66 -11.04 11.13 0.81
C PRO A 66 -11.78 9.78 0.77
N LEU A 67 -11.96 9.14 1.93
CA LEU A 67 -12.71 7.88 2.04
C LEU A 67 -14.23 8.06 2.11
N ASP A 68 -14.78 9.26 2.30
CA ASP A 68 -16.23 9.46 2.35
C ASP A 68 -16.91 9.07 1.03
N VAL A 69 -16.24 9.24 -0.11
CA VAL A 69 -16.75 8.77 -1.41
C VAL A 69 -16.96 7.26 -1.39
N LEU A 70 -15.95 6.51 -0.91
CA LEU A 70 -16.01 5.06 -0.78
C LEU A 70 -17.04 4.63 0.27
N TRP A 71 -17.13 5.35 1.39
CA TRP A 71 -18.02 4.98 2.48
C TRP A 71 -19.50 5.29 2.21
N ASN A 72 -19.78 6.36 1.48
CA ASN A 72 -21.15 6.72 1.10
C ASN A 72 -21.65 5.92 -0.12
N ASP A 73 -20.73 5.48 -1.00
CA ASP A 73 -21.02 4.50 -2.06
C ASP A 73 -20.00 3.35 -2.05
N PRO A 74 -20.19 2.33 -1.19
CA PRO A 74 -19.27 1.18 -1.08
C PRO A 74 -19.11 0.35 -2.36
N LYS A 75 -19.93 0.58 -3.38
CA LYS A 75 -19.85 -0.10 -4.68
C LYS A 75 -19.10 0.74 -5.73
N THR A 76 -18.74 1.97 -5.41
CA THR A 76 -17.98 2.82 -6.32
C THR A 76 -16.66 2.16 -6.70
N ARG A 77 -16.26 2.35 -7.97
CA ARG A 77 -14.91 2.02 -8.45
C ARG A 77 -14.08 3.28 -8.73
N ASP A 78 -14.60 4.42 -8.33
CA ASP A 78 -14.07 5.75 -8.60
C ASP A 78 -13.93 6.53 -7.29
N SER A 79 -13.05 6.03 -6.43
CA SER A 79 -12.58 6.73 -5.23
C SER A 79 -11.06 6.92 -5.30
N VAL A 80 -10.54 7.80 -4.46
CA VAL A 80 -9.09 8.04 -4.36
C VAL A 80 -8.32 6.74 -4.10
N LEU A 81 -8.87 5.84 -3.26
CA LEU A 81 -8.28 4.51 -3.03
C LEU A 81 -8.15 3.70 -4.32
N HIS A 82 -9.19 3.68 -5.16
CA HIS A 82 -9.17 2.96 -6.43
C HIS A 82 -8.16 3.57 -7.41
N GLU A 83 -8.07 4.89 -7.47
CA GLU A 83 -7.08 5.58 -8.28
C GLU A 83 -5.66 5.21 -7.86
N MET A 84 -5.37 5.24 -6.55
CA MET A 84 -4.08 4.84 -5.99
C MET A 84 -3.73 3.39 -6.32
N CYS A 85 -4.68 2.48 -6.15
CA CYS A 85 -4.52 1.08 -6.48
C CYS A 85 -4.27 0.85 -7.98
N ARG A 86 -4.83 1.67 -8.88
CA ARG A 86 -4.53 1.61 -10.32
C ARG A 86 -3.14 2.14 -10.65
N MET A 87 -2.73 3.24 -10.02
CA MET A 87 -1.45 3.89 -10.33
C MET A 87 -0.23 3.05 -9.97
N VAL A 88 -0.27 2.30 -8.86
CA VAL A 88 0.89 1.51 -8.40
C VAL A 88 1.43 0.56 -9.47
N PRO A 89 0.64 -0.37 -10.04
CA PRO A 89 1.14 -1.30 -11.06
C PRO A 89 1.48 -0.60 -12.38
N GLU A 90 0.85 0.54 -12.71
CA GLU A 90 1.15 1.33 -13.90
C GLU A 90 2.52 2.02 -13.81
N LEU A 91 2.82 2.62 -12.65
CA LEU A 91 4.04 3.39 -12.44
C LEU A 91 5.23 2.51 -12.02
N PHE A 92 4.98 1.48 -11.21
CA PHE A 92 6.01 0.64 -10.60
C PHE A 92 5.80 -0.86 -10.92
N PRO A 93 5.73 -1.25 -12.21
CA PRO A 93 5.48 -2.64 -12.60
C PRO A 93 6.54 -3.64 -12.13
N ARG A 94 7.72 -3.17 -11.69
CA ARG A 94 8.81 -4.01 -11.18
C ARG A 94 8.95 -3.99 -9.66
N VAL A 95 8.03 -3.34 -8.95
CA VAL A 95 8.08 -3.34 -7.48
C VAL A 95 7.97 -4.79 -6.97
N ARG A 96 8.94 -5.17 -6.15
CA ARG A 96 9.06 -6.48 -5.50
C ARG A 96 8.72 -6.40 -4.03
N GLN A 97 9.06 -5.29 -3.38
CA GLN A 97 8.70 -5.00 -2.01
C GLN A 97 7.87 -3.71 -1.98
N LEU A 98 6.64 -3.81 -1.49
CA LEU A 98 5.71 -2.70 -1.42
C LEU A 98 5.04 -2.68 -0.05
N ASP A 99 5.44 -1.71 0.77
CA ASP A 99 4.84 -1.52 2.08
C ASP A 99 3.97 -0.25 2.06
N ILE A 100 2.69 -0.40 2.37
CA ILE A 100 1.70 0.68 2.33
C ILE A 100 1.15 0.90 3.74
N ASN A 101 1.33 2.10 4.26
CA ASN A 101 0.81 2.52 5.54
C ASN A 101 -0.47 3.35 5.34
N ILE A 102 -1.61 2.81 5.76
CA ILE A 102 -2.89 3.49 5.64
C ILE A 102 -3.08 4.45 6.82
N LEU A 103 -3.06 5.75 6.50
CA LEU A 103 -3.26 6.83 7.46
C LEU A 103 -4.65 7.44 7.27
N GLY A 104 -5.68 6.80 7.83
CA GLY A 104 -7.07 7.26 7.74
C GLY A 104 -7.98 6.61 8.79
N GLU A 105 -9.19 7.14 8.93
CA GLU A 105 -10.23 6.52 9.78
C GLU A 105 -10.90 5.39 9.01
N LEU A 106 -10.61 4.15 9.39
CA LEU A 106 -11.20 2.94 8.80
C LEU A 106 -12.37 2.42 9.64
N ARG A 107 -12.57 2.91 10.87
CA ARG A 107 -13.76 2.54 11.65
C ARG A 107 -15.00 3.08 10.97
N LEU A 108 -15.93 2.16 10.74
CA LEU A 108 -17.20 2.47 10.09
C LEU A 108 -18.10 3.24 11.04
N ARG A 109 -18.67 4.34 10.54
CA ARG A 109 -19.71 5.07 11.26
C ARG A 109 -21.00 4.21 11.32
N PRO A 110 -21.85 4.38 12.36
CA PRO A 110 -23.06 3.57 12.50
C PRO A 110 -24.02 3.65 11.30
N ASP A 111 -24.09 4.80 10.62
CA ASP A 111 -24.95 5.04 9.46
C ASP A 111 -24.53 4.27 8.20
N ILE A 112 -23.24 3.93 8.07
CA ILE A 112 -22.69 3.18 6.92
C ILE A 112 -22.39 1.72 7.24
N HIS A 113 -22.32 1.35 8.52
CA HIS A 113 -21.87 0.04 8.97
C HIS A 113 -22.66 -1.12 8.33
N SER A 114 -24.00 -1.06 8.34
CA SER A 114 -24.84 -2.11 7.77
C SER A 114 -24.64 -2.29 6.27
N ALA A 115 -24.46 -1.20 5.53
CA ALA A 115 -24.27 -1.24 4.08
C ALA A 115 -22.93 -1.87 3.70
N VAL A 116 -21.86 -1.49 4.40
CA VAL A 116 -20.51 -2.05 4.19
C VAL A 116 -20.45 -3.51 4.63
N PHE A 117 -21.05 -3.86 5.77
CA PHE A 117 -21.07 -5.24 6.26
C PHE A 117 -21.84 -6.17 5.32
N ALA A 118 -22.98 -5.72 4.77
CA ALA A 118 -23.74 -6.49 3.78
C ALA A 118 -22.95 -6.80 2.49
N LEU A 119 -21.84 -6.09 2.25
CA LEU A 119 -20.94 -6.31 1.11
C LEU A 119 -19.68 -7.09 1.49
N GLY A 120 -19.58 -7.63 2.71
CA GLY A 120 -18.37 -8.35 3.17
C GLY A 120 -17.36 -7.48 3.91
N GLY A 121 -17.81 -6.33 4.45
CA GLY A 121 -17.03 -5.53 5.39
C GLY A 121 -15.82 -4.82 4.77
N ILE A 122 -14.87 -4.46 5.64
CA ILE A 122 -13.61 -3.80 5.24
C ILE A 122 -12.79 -4.69 4.30
N GLU A 123 -12.82 -6.02 4.49
CA GLU A 123 -12.12 -6.95 3.59
C GLU A 123 -12.56 -6.80 2.13
N THR A 124 -13.85 -6.60 1.89
CA THR A 124 -14.34 -6.47 0.52
C THR A 124 -14.30 -5.03 0.04
N VAL A 125 -14.78 -4.08 0.84
CA VAL A 125 -14.97 -2.69 0.39
C VAL A 125 -13.66 -1.91 0.34
N PHE A 126 -12.78 -2.10 1.32
CA PHE A 126 -11.53 -1.35 1.41
C PHE A 126 -10.32 -2.15 0.94
N LEU A 127 -10.20 -3.41 1.37
CA LEU A 127 -9.10 -4.24 0.93
C LEU A 127 -9.31 -4.76 -0.50
N GLY A 128 -10.55 -4.91 -0.98
CA GLY A 128 -10.83 -5.36 -2.36
C GLY A 128 -10.08 -4.61 -3.47
N PRO A 129 -10.07 -3.26 -3.51
CA PRO A 129 -9.25 -2.51 -4.47
C PRO A 129 -7.75 -2.76 -4.34
N ILE A 130 -7.26 -2.97 -3.12
CA ILE A 130 -5.86 -3.33 -2.84
C ILE A 130 -5.57 -4.75 -3.33
N GLU A 131 -6.51 -5.69 -3.15
CA GLU A 131 -6.38 -7.04 -3.69
C GLU A 131 -6.35 -7.04 -5.23
N ASP A 132 -7.18 -6.20 -5.87
CA ASP A 132 -7.14 -6.00 -7.33
C ASP A 132 -5.77 -5.46 -7.78
N MET A 133 -5.17 -4.53 -7.03
CA MET A 133 -3.81 -4.05 -7.26
C MET A 133 -2.77 -5.17 -7.09
N VAL A 134 -2.85 -5.98 -6.02
CA VAL A 134 -1.94 -7.11 -5.79
C VAL A 134 -2.06 -8.14 -6.92
N ARG A 135 -3.27 -8.45 -7.38
CA ARG A 135 -3.51 -9.31 -8.55
C ARG A 135 -2.87 -8.73 -9.81
N ALA A 136 -2.94 -7.43 -10.02
CA ALA A 136 -2.32 -6.75 -11.16
C ALA A 136 -0.78 -6.78 -11.10
N LEU A 137 -0.19 -6.70 -9.90
CA LEU A 137 1.25 -6.86 -9.70
C LEU A 137 1.70 -8.31 -9.94
N GLY A 138 0.86 -9.29 -9.60
CA GLY A 138 1.12 -10.71 -9.79
C GLY A 138 1.89 -11.37 -8.63
N PRO A 139 2.19 -12.67 -8.72
CA PRO A 139 2.79 -13.44 -7.62
C PRO A 139 4.29 -13.16 -7.42
N GLY A 140 4.86 -13.50 -6.26
CA GLY A 140 6.30 -13.36 -5.98
C GLY A 140 6.73 -11.94 -5.61
N ARG A 141 5.79 -11.11 -5.17
CA ARG A 141 6.04 -9.79 -4.56
C ARG A 141 5.72 -9.86 -3.07
N GLU A 142 6.48 -9.14 -2.26
CA GLU A 142 6.18 -8.90 -0.86
C GLU A 142 5.40 -7.60 -0.76
N VAL A 143 4.09 -7.71 -0.51
CA VAL A 143 3.22 -6.56 -0.29
C VAL A 143 2.75 -6.57 1.15
N CYS A 144 2.96 -5.47 1.88
CA CYS A 144 2.48 -5.30 3.24
C CYS A 144 1.54 -4.10 3.33
N ILE A 145 0.39 -4.27 3.97
CA ILE A 145 -0.60 -3.22 4.15
C ILE A 145 -0.81 -3.01 5.65
N ALA A 146 -0.24 -1.94 6.20
CA ALA A 146 -0.46 -1.56 7.58
C ALA A 146 -1.77 -0.76 7.69
N ILE A 147 -2.69 -1.26 8.50
CA ILE A 147 -4.02 -0.66 8.71
C ILE A 147 -4.22 -0.23 10.17
N GLN A 148 -5.23 0.59 10.41
CA GLN A 148 -5.55 1.08 11.76
C GLN A 148 -5.67 -0.06 12.78
N GLN A 149 -5.06 0.12 13.95
CA GLN A 149 -4.82 -0.94 14.92
C GLN A 149 -6.10 -1.69 15.34
N THR A 150 -7.20 -1.02 15.63
CA THR A 150 -8.44 -1.74 16.00
C THR A 150 -8.99 -2.59 14.87
N VAL A 151 -8.94 -2.09 13.64
CA VAL A 151 -9.37 -2.84 12.45
C VAL A 151 -8.47 -4.05 12.21
N PHE A 152 -7.15 -3.87 12.37
CA PHE A 152 -6.20 -4.99 12.33
C PHE A 152 -6.57 -6.08 13.34
N HIS A 153 -6.79 -5.72 14.61
CA HIS A 153 -7.08 -6.69 15.67
C HIS A 153 -8.41 -7.39 15.44
N THR A 154 -9.45 -6.69 14.97
CA THR A 154 -10.73 -7.32 14.61
C THR A 154 -10.53 -8.37 13.51
N LEU A 155 -9.88 -8.01 12.41
CA LEU A 155 -9.63 -8.94 11.30
C LEU A 155 -8.74 -10.10 11.74
N PHE A 156 -7.68 -9.84 12.49
CA PHE A 156 -6.78 -10.87 12.98
C PHE A 156 -7.53 -11.89 13.85
N MET A 157 -8.38 -11.44 14.79
CA MET A 157 -9.15 -12.35 15.64
C MET A 157 -10.16 -13.16 14.83
N GLU A 158 -10.88 -12.53 13.88
CA GLU A 158 -11.79 -13.26 12.99
C GLU A 158 -11.05 -14.35 12.18
N LYS A 159 -9.87 -14.04 11.64
CA LYS A 159 -9.06 -15.04 10.92
C LYS A 159 -8.49 -16.10 11.85
N PHE A 160 -8.06 -15.72 13.06
CA PHE A 160 -7.54 -16.67 14.03
C PHE A 160 -8.62 -17.63 14.53
N GLU A 161 -9.86 -17.17 14.68
CA GLU A 161 -11.00 -18.05 15.00
C GLU A 161 -11.30 -19.06 13.88
N LEU A 162 -11.11 -18.67 12.62
CA LEU A 162 -11.37 -19.51 11.45
C LEU A 162 -10.25 -20.52 11.17
N TYR A 163 -8.99 -20.09 11.28
CA TYR A 163 -7.83 -20.88 10.85
C TYR A 163 -6.97 -21.40 12.03
N GLY A 164 -7.13 -20.85 13.22
CA GLY A 164 -6.35 -21.22 14.41
C GLY A 164 -4.84 -21.13 14.15
N HIS A 165 -4.13 -22.23 14.42
CA HIS A 165 -2.68 -22.31 14.25
C HIS A 165 -2.22 -22.34 12.78
N ASP A 166 -3.13 -22.58 11.83
CA ASP A 166 -2.82 -22.57 10.40
C ASP A 166 -2.79 -21.14 9.84
N LEU A 167 -3.22 -20.13 10.61
CA LEU A 167 -3.07 -18.73 10.23
C LEU A 167 -1.58 -18.37 10.15
N LYS A 168 -1.08 -18.20 8.93
CA LYS A 168 0.29 -17.73 8.70
C LYS A 168 0.44 -16.31 9.24
N GLN A 169 1.35 -16.17 10.19
CA GLN A 169 1.66 -14.93 10.88
C GLN A 169 3.18 -14.76 11.03
N ASP A 170 3.63 -13.52 11.18
CA ASP A 170 5.04 -13.18 11.30
C ASP A 170 5.23 -11.92 12.15
N ILE A 171 6.44 -11.75 12.70
CA ILE A 171 6.86 -10.51 13.34
C ILE A 171 7.43 -9.63 12.23
N TYR A 172 6.68 -8.58 11.84
CA TYR A 172 7.11 -7.68 10.77
C TYR A 172 8.31 -6.83 11.19
N ASN A 173 8.23 -6.28 12.40
CA ASN A 173 9.32 -5.57 13.07
C ASN A 173 9.17 -5.78 14.60
N PRO A 174 10.12 -5.34 15.44
CA PRO A 174 10.06 -5.59 16.89
C PRO A 174 8.79 -5.09 17.59
N TYR A 175 7.98 -4.26 16.93
CA TYR A 175 6.79 -3.63 17.48
C TYR A 175 5.49 -4.15 16.85
N ASN A 176 5.54 -4.72 15.65
CA ASN A 176 4.34 -5.03 14.87
C ASN A 176 4.31 -6.49 14.40
N ILE A 177 3.14 -7.09 14.50
CA ILE A 177 2.82 -8.38 13.90
C ILE A 177 2.11 -8.20 12.56
N ARG A 178 2.15 -9.23 11.74
CA ARG A 178 1.42 -9.31 10.47
C ARG A 178 0.85 -10.71 10.26
N PHE A 179 -0.24 -10.79 9.51
CA PHE A 179 -0.80 -12.07 9.08
C PHE A 179 -1.01 -12.09 7.56
N TRP A 180 -0.89 -13.28 6.98
CA TRP A 180 -0.98 -13.48 5.54
C TRP A 180 -2.44 -13.58 5.11
N LYS A 181 -2.80 -12.77 4.11
CA LYS A 181 -4.06 -12.87 3.39
C LYS A 181 -3.79 -13.51 2.03
N GLU A 182 -4.24 -14.75 1.88
CA GLU A 182 -4.14 -15.50 0.63
C GLU A 182 -5.20 -15.01 -0.38
N LEU A 183 -4.78 -14.84 -1.64
CA LEU A 183 -5.65 -14.46 -2.77
C LEU A 183 -5.75 -15.57 -3.81
N ASP A 184 -4.68 -16.33 -4.02
CA ASP A 184 -4.66 -17.50 -4.90
C ASP A 184 -3.66 -18.55 -4.35
N PRO A 185 -4.15 -19.71 -3.86
CA PRO A 185 -3.30 -20.75 -3.29
C PRO A 185 -2.40 -21.44 -4.33
N ASP A 186 -2.79 -21.46 -5.61
CA ASP A 186 -2.10 -22.26 -6.63
C ASP A 186 -0.74 -21.66 -7.03
N ASN A 187 -0.59 -20.34 -6.88
CA ASN A 187 0.62 -19.60 -7.23
C ASN A 187 1.21 -18.80 -6.05
N GLY A 188 0.64 -18.95 -4.86
CA GLY A 188 1.07 -18.25 -3.64
C GLY A 188 0.83 -16.74 -3.69
N LEU A 189 -0.13 -16.26 -4.48
CA LEU A 189 -0.51 -14.84 -4.50
C LEU A 189 -1.21 -14.50 -3.18
N GLY A 190 -0.75 -13.42 -2.58
CA GLY A 190 -1.34 -12.87 -1.37
C GLY A 190 -0.55 -11.65 -0.93
N TYR A 191 -0.88 -11.17 0.26
CA TYR A 191 -0.21 -10.03 0.85
C TYR A 191 -0.29 -10.11 2.37
N TRP A 192 0.55 -9.33 3.04
CA TRP A 192 0.55 -9.21 4.49
C TRP A 192 -0.35 -8.06 4.91
N ILE A 193 -1.17 -8.31 5.93
CA ILE A 193 -1.87 -7.27 6.67
C ILE A 193 -1.07 -7.06 7.96
N CYS A 194 -0.66 -5.81 8.23
CA CYS A 194 0.20 -5.45 9.35
C CYS A 194 -0.55 -4.60 10.38
N ASP A 195 -0.18 -4.73 11.65
CA ASP A 195 -0.62 -3.80 12.69
C ASP A 195 -0.03 -2.41 12.42
N GLY A 196 -0.91 -1.41 12.27
CA GLY A 196 -0.55 -0.05 11.87
C GLY A 196 -0.86 0.98 12.95
N ALA A 197 -1.26 2.19 12.52
CA ALA A 197 -1.40 3.34 13.41
C ALA A 197 -2.45 3.17 14.51
N PRO A 198 -2.23 3.68 15.74
CA PRO A 198 -3.22 3.62 16.79
C PRO A 198 -4.37 4.56 16.44
N ASP A 199 -5.58 4.14 16.76
CA ASP A 199 -6.85 4.81 16.47
C ASP A 199 -6.95 6.29 16.83
N HIS A 200 -6.15 6.75 17.78
CA HIS A 200 -6.22 8.10 18.37
C HIS A 200 -4.99 8.96 18.08
N CYS A 201 -3.98 8.44 17.37
CA CYS A 201 -2.76 9.20 17.10
C CYS A 201 -2.96 10.17 15.93
N GLN A 202 -3.28 11.43 16.26
CA GLN A 202 -3.38 12.54 15.30
C GLN A 202 -2.01 13.00 14.75
N LEU A 203 -0.87 12.56 15.29
CA LEU A 203 0.45 13.09 14.92
C LEU A 203 1.51 11.97 14.82
N GLY A 204 2.12 11.85 13.63
CA GLY A 204 3.57 11.93 13.56
C GLY A 204 4.43 10.68 13.46
N ASN A 205 3.93 9.44 13.49
CA ASN A 205 4.82 8.28 13.34
C ASN A 205 4.50 7.50 12.06
N ILE A 206 5.40 7.68 11.10
CA ILE A 206 5.62 6.82 9.95
C ILE A 206 6.14 5.49 10.46
N TYR A 207 5.43 4.41 10.13
CA TYR A 207 5.67 3.08 10.69
C TYR A 207 6.88 2.35 10.12
N PHE A 208 7.36 2.80 8.97
CA PHE A 208 8.50 2.18 8.30
C PHE A 208 9.82 2.74 8.85
N ASN A 209 10.08 2.45 10.11
CA ASN A 209 11.45 2.45 10.63
C ASN A 209 11.90 0.99 10.68
N ASN A 210 12.10 0.39 9.50
CA ASN A 210 12.83 -0.86 9.36
C ASN A 210 14.33 -0.54 9.53
N TYR A 211 14.76 -0.31 10.78
CA TYR A 211 16.17 -0.16 11.16
C TYR A 211 16.56 -1.24 12.17
#